data_AF-A0A7C7PBM9-F1
#
_entry.id   AF-A0A7C7PBM9-F1
#
_cell.length_a   1.000
_cell.length_b   1.000
_cell.length_c   1.000
_cell.angle_alpha   90.00
_cell.angle_beta   90.00
_cell.angle_gamma   90.00
#
_symmetry.space_group_name_H-M   'P 1'
#
loop_
_entity.id
_entity.type
_entity.pdbx_description
1 polymer ?
#
loop_
_entity_poly.entity_id
_entity_poly.type
_entity_poly.pdbx_seq_one_letter_code
_entity_poly.pdbx_strand_id
1 'polypeptide(L)'
;MTMKRVWNFSAGPAALPVEVLEEASGNVVCAENFGMSIMEMSHRSKGWVEIQEETKQSLSTLLSLPDTHDILFLQGGATSQFAMVPSVVEIFDGLA
;
A
#
# COMPACT_ATOMS: atom_id res chain seq x y z
N MET A 1 -14.27 -20.37 23.44
CA MET A 1 -15.06 -19.15 23.19
C MET A 1 -15.24 -19.02 21.70
N THR A 2 -16.46 -19.01 21.18
CA THR A 2 -16.70 -18.68 19.77
C THR A 2 -16.47 -17.18 19.61
N MET A 3 -15.37 -16.79 18.95
CA MET A 3 -15.05 -15.39 18.68
C MET A 3 -16.10 -14.83 17.72
N LYS A 4 -17.08 -14.09 18.24
CA LYS A 4 -18.10 -13.42 17.43
C LYS A 4 -17.47 -12.16 16.81
N ARG A 5 -17.19 -12.19 15.51
CA ARG A 5 -16.75 -11.01 14.76
C ARG A 5 -17.86 -9.95 14.78
N VAL A 6 -17.50 -8.70 15.06
CA VAL A 6 -18.43 -7.56 15.13
C VAL A 6 -18.65 -6.94 13.76
N TRP A 7 -19.83 -6.34 13.55
CA TRP A 7 -20.10 -5.51 12.39
C TRP A 7 -19.40 -4.16 12.56
N ASN A 8 -18.39 -3.90 11.74
CA ASN A 8 -17.61 -2.67 11.81
C ASN A 8 -18.09 -1.67 10.75
N PHE A 9 -18.75 -0.59 11.19
CA PHE A 9 -19.24 0.52 10.37
C PHE A 9 -18.35 1.78 10.50
N SER A 10 -17.09 1.65 10.90
CA SER A 10 -16.15 2.77 10.99
C SER A 10 -15.93 3.44 9.63
N ALA A 11 -15.81 4.76 9.63
CA ALA A 11 -15.55 5.56 8.43
C ALA A 11 -14.06 5.59 8.01
N GLY A 12 -13.14 5.25 8.93
CA GLY A 12 -11.69 5.28 8.66
C GLY A 12 -10.85 5.34 9.96
N PRO A 13 -9.88 4.41 10.18
CA PRO A 13 -9.68 3.16 9.45
C PRO A 13 -10.94 2.28 9.44
N ALA A 14 -11.11 1.46 8.39
CA ALA A 14 -12.35 0.74 8.11
C ALA A 14 -12.16 -0.80 8.13
N ALA A 15 -13.25 -1.54 7.91
CA ALA A 15 -13.22 -3.00 7.85
C ALA A 15 -12.42 -3.51 6.63
N LEU A 16 -11.63 -4.56 6.83
CA LEU A 16 -10.98 -5.32 5.77
C LEU A 16 -11.68 -6.68 5.57
N PRO A 17 -11.59 -7.27 4.36
CA PRO A 17 -12.00 -8.65 4.11
C PRO A 17 -11.33 -9.63 5.10
N VAL A 18 -12.05 -10.69 5.48
CA VAL A 18 -11.57 -11.62 6.51
C VAL A 18 -10.38 -12.42 5.99
N GLU A 19 -10.49 -12.90 4.76
CA GLU A 19 -9.49 -13.67 4.04
C GLU A 19 -8.13 -12.95 3.99
N VAL A 20 -8.12 -11.64 3.78
CA VAL A 20 -6.87 -10.83 3.77
C VAL A 20 -6.23 -10.79 5.15
N LEU A 21 -7.03 -10.68 6.22
CA LEU A 21 -6.52 -10.66 7.60
C LEU A 21 -5.97 -12.03 8.00
N GLU A 22 -6.63 -13.11 7.58
CA GLU A 22 -6.18 -14.48 7.85
C GLU A 22 -4.89 -14.80 7.11
N GLU A 23 -4.79 -14.42 5.83
CA GLU A 23 -3.57 -14.56 5.03
C GLU A 23 -2.40 -13.75 5.61
N ALA A 24 -2.63 -12.47 5.92
CA ALA A 24 -1.61 -11.64 6.54
C ALA A 24 -1.16 -12.21 7.89
N SER A 25 -2.11 -12.66 8.72
CA SER A 25 -1.82 -13.28 10.02
C SER A 25 -0.98 -14.55 9.88
N GLY A 26 -1.27 -15.40 8.90
CA GLY A 26 -0.51 -16.62 8.62
C GLY A 26 0.95 -16.33 8.24
N ASN A 27 1.19 -15.19 7.58
CA ASN A 27 2.50 -14.78 7.06
C ASN A 27 3.30 -13.84 7.98
N VAL A 28 2.80 -13.49 9.17
CA VAL A 28 3.46 -12.51 10.08
C VAL A 28 4.87 -12.95 10.47
N VAL A 29 5.08 -14.23 10.75
CA VAL A 29 6.38 -14.75 11.23
C VAL A 29 7.32 -15.06 10.08
N CYS A 30 6.81 -15.63 9.01
CA CYS A 30 7.57 -16.02 7.83
C CYS A 30 6.63 -16.00 6.63
N ALA A 31 6.89 -15.10 5.69
CA ALA A 31 6.20 -15.11 4.41
C ALA A 31 6.77 -16.27 3.57
N GLU A 32 5.90 -17.16 3.10
CA GLU A 32 6.27 -18.47 2.54
C GLU A 32 7.36 -18.39 1.45
N ASN A 33 7.35 -17.32 0.63
CA ASN A 33 8.28 -17.15 -0.49
C ASN A 33 9.59 -16.42 -0.15
N PHE A 34 9.70 -15.84 1.05
CA PHE A 34 10.82 -14.96 1.42
C PHE A 34 11.64 -15.49 2.60
N GLY A 35 11.13 -16.48 3.34
CA GLY A 35 11.86 -17.10 4.45
C GLY A 35 12.04 -16.18 5.67
N MET A 36 11.31 -15.06 5.74
CA MET A 36 11.31 -14.09 6.84
C MET A 36 10.00 -13.30 6.86
N SER A 37 9.73 -12.57 7.93
CA SER A 37 8.60 -11.64 7.97
C SER A 37 8.81 -10.49 6.98
N ILE A 38 7.74 -10.05 6.32
CA ILE A 38 7.76 -8.84 5.49
C ILE A 38 8.22 -7.60 6.29
N MET A 39 7.97 -7.57 7.60
CA MET A 39 8.37 -6.48 8.49
C MET A 39 9.89 -6.44 8.75
N GLU A 40 10.61 -7.53 8.49
CA GLU A 40 12.06 -7.66 8.66
C GLU A 40 12.81 -7.46 7.33
N MET A 41 12.08 -7.48 6.21
CA MET A 41 12.67 -7.37 4.88
C MET A 41 13.29 -5.99 4.66
N SER A 42 14.50 -5.97 4.09
CA SER A 42 15.07 -4.74 3.56
C SER A 42 14.22 -4.24 2.39
N HIS A 43 13.86 -2.96 2.40
CA HIS A 43 13.15 -2.29 1.30
C HIS A 43 13.93 -2.27 -0.03
N ARG A 44 15.21 -2.66 -0.01
CA ARG A 44 16.06 -2.80 -1.21
C ARG A 44 16.28 -4.25 -1.63
N SER A 45 15.76 -5.20 -0.86
CA SER A 45 15.87 -6.61 -1.21
C SER A 45 15.05 -6.90 -2.46
N LYS A 46 15.49 -7.92 -3.23
CA LYS A 46 14.77 -8.34 -4.44
C LYS A 46 13.30 -8.68 -4.13
N GLY A 47 13.06 -9.40 -3.02
CA GLY A 47 11.70 -9.77 -2.61
C GLY A 47 10.81 -8.58 -2.30
N TRP A 48 11.32 -7.54 -1.63
CA TRP A 48 10.52 -6.33 -1.39
C TRP A 48 10.22 -5.55 -2.68
N VAL A 49 11.22 -5.42 -3.56
CA VAL A 49 11.04 -4.75 -4.86
C VAL A 49 9.99 -5.48 -5.71
N GLU A 50 9.98 -6.81 -5.67
CA GLU A 50 8.99 -7.65 -6.35
C GLU A 50 7.57 -7.40 -5.79
N ILE A 51 7.39 -7.40 -4.47
CA ILE A 51 6.11 -7.05 -3.82
C ILE A 51 5.64 -5.65 -4.25
N GLN A 52 6.55 -4.67 -4.24
CA GLN A 52 6.22 -3.29 -4.59
C GLN A 52 5.78 -3.18 -6.06
N GLU A 53 6.48 -3.83 -6.97
CA GLU A 53 6.17 -3.80 -8.40
C GLU A 53 4.86 -4.52 -8.71
N GLU A 54 4.63 -5.70 -8.12
CA GLU A 54 3.37 -6.43 -8.24
C GLU A 54 2.19 -5.59 -7.72
N THR A 55 2.38 -4.88 -6.59
CA THR A 55 1.35 -3.99 -6.03
C THR A 55 1.03 -2.84 -6.99
N LYS A 56 2.05 -2.22 -7.60
CA LYS A 56 1.84 -1.17 -8.63
C LYS A 56 1.11 -1.72 -9.84
N GLN A 57 1.52 -2.87 -10.34
CA GLN A 57 0.91 -3.50 -11.52
C GLN A 57 -0.55 -3.87 -11.27
N SER A 58 -0.85 -4.40 -10.08
CA SER A 58 -2.21 -4.72 -9.65
C SER A 58 -3.09 -3.47 -9.59
N LEU A 59 -2.60 -2.37 -9.02
CA LEU A 59 -3.34 -1.11 -8.97
C LEU A 59 -3.55 -0.50 -10.35
N SER A 60 -2.51 -0.50 -11.19
CA SER A 60 -2.58 -0.04 -12.58
C SER A 60 -3.64 -0.81 -13.37
N THR A 61 -3.63 -2.14 -13.26
CA THR A 61 -4.59 -3.02 -13.93
C THR A 61 -6.01 -2.80 -13.40
N LEU A 62 -6.19 -2.77 -12.08
CA LEU A 62 -7.49 -2.58 -11.43
C LEU A 62 -8.17 -1.26 -11.84
N LEU A 63 -7.37 -0.19 -11.93
CA LEU A 63 -7.86 1.15 -12.29
C LEU A 63 -7.78 1.45 -13.78
N SER A 64 -7.25 0.54 -14.60
CA SER A 64 -7.01 0.74 -16.04
C SER A 64 -6.20 2.02 -16.34
N LEU A 65 -5.11 2.23 -15.60
CA LEU A 65 -4.29 3.44 -15.76
C LEU A 65 -3.52 3.40 -17.09
N PRO A 66 -3.42 4.53 -17.80
CA PRO A 66 -2.54 4.65 -18.97
C PRO A 66 -1.09 4.84 -18.55
N ASP A 67 -0.15 4.49 -19.43
CA ASP A 67 1.32 4.59 -19.22
C ASP A 67 1.84 6.03 -18.99
N THR A 68 0.96 7.03 -19.09
CA THR A 68 1.28 8.44 -18.79
C THR A 68 1.24 8.78 -17.30
N HIS A 69 0.88 7.84 -16.43
CA HIS A 69 0.74 8.06 -14.99
C HIS A 69 1.74 7.23 -14.18
N ASP A 70 2.29 7.85 -13.14
CA ASP A 70 3.12 7.18 -12.13
C ASP A 70 2.31 6.83 -10.87
N ILE A 71 2.63 5.69 -10.25
CA ILE A 71 2.07 5.26 -8.96
C ILE A 71 3.10 5.45 -7.85
N LEU A 72 2.74 6.26 -6.85
CA LEU A 72 3.57 6.54 -5.68
C LEU A 72 2.89 6.05 -4.39
N PHE A 73 3.64 5.33 -3.55
CA PHE A 73 3.22 4.96 -2.20
C PHE A 73 3.93 5.87 -1.19
N LEU A 74 3.20 6.85 -0.65
CA LEU A 74 3.73 7.90 0.22
C LEU A 74 3.16 7.80 1.64
N GLN A 75 3.96 8.22 2.62
CA GLN A 75 3.52 8.34 4.01
C GLN A 75 2.83 9.70 4.26
N GLY A 76 2.19 9.85 5.42
CA GLY A 76 1.57 11.11 5.86
C GLY A 76 0.07 11.25 5.56
N GLY A 77 -0.51 10.30 4.82
CA GLY A 77 -1.94 10.29 4.52
C GLY A 77 -2.40 11.44 3.62
N ALA A 78 -3.71 11.52 3.37
CA ALA A 78 -4.30 12.49 2.45
C ALA A 78 -4.04 13.95 2.86
N THR A 79 -4.05 14.24 4.16
CA THR A 79 -3.84 15.61 4.67
C THR A 79 -2.46 16.15 4.34
N SER A 80 -1.40 15.33 4.37
CA SER A 80 -0.06 15.78 3.98
C SER A 80 0.01 16.17 2.50
N GLN A 81 -0.81 15.56 1.65
CA GLN A 81 -0.85 15.89 0.22
C GLN A 81 -1.42 17.30 -0.04
N PHE A 82 -2.21 17.86 0.89
CA PHE A 82 -2.71 19.24 0.76
C PHE A 82 -1.59 20.28 0.72
N ALA A 83 -0.46 20.02 1.38
CA ALA A 83 0.73 20.85 1.29
C ALA A 83 1.66 20.42 0.13
N MET A 84 1.76 19.11 -0.14
CA MET A 84 2.70 18.59 -1.13
C MET A 84 2.31 18.95 -2.58
N VAL A 85 1.02 18.87 -2.92
CA VAL A 85 0.52 19.21 -4.27
C VAL A 85 0.90 20.63 -4.69
N PRO A 86 0.58 21.70 -3.93
CA PRO A 86 0.95 23.05 -4.35
C PRO A 86 2.47 23.25 -4.45
N SER A 87 3.26 22.71 -3.50
CA SER A 87 4.72 22.84 -3.56
C SER A 87 5.35 22.20 -4.80
N VAL A 88 4.79 21.08 -5.28
CA VAL A 88 5.29 20.41 -6.49
C VAL A 88 4.86 21.17 -7.75
N VAL A 89 3.61 21.64 -7.82
CA VAL A 89 3.11 22.41 -8.98
C VAL A 89 3.86 23.73 -9.14
N GLU A 90 4.11 24.47 -8.05
CA GLU A 90 4.90 25.71 -8.09
C GLU A 90 6.31 25.51 -8.64
N ILE A 91 6.95 24.37 -8.36
CA ILE A 91 8.26 24.02 -8.93
C ILE A 91 8.19 23.88 -10.44
N PHE A 92 7.13 23.27 -10.98
CA PHE A 92 6.99 23.07 -12.42
C PHE A 92 6.55 24.34 -13.16
N ASP A 93 5.70 25.16 -12.55
CA ASP A 93 5.28 26.45 -13.12
C ASP A 93 6.42 27.49 -13.11
N GLY A 94 7.34 27.42 -12.13
CA GLY A 94 8.53 28.29 -12.04
C GLY A 94 9.69 27.90 -12.97
N LEU A 95 9.58 26.79 -13.70
CA LEU A 95 10.56 26.30 -14.68
C LEU A 95 10.14 26.60 -16.14
N ALA A 96 9.02 27.29 -16.36
CA ALA A 96 8.53 27.74 -17.66
C ALA A 96 8.92 29.20 -17.98
#